data_AF-G3HR46-F1
#
_entry.id   AF-G3HR46-F1
#
_cell.length_a   1.000
_cell.length_b   1.000
_cell.length_c   1.000
_cell.angle_alpha   90.00
_cell.angle_beta   90.00
_cell.angle_gamma   90.00
#
_symmetry.space_group_name_H-M   'P 1'
#
loop_
_entity.id
_entity.type
_entity.pdbx_description
1 polymer ?
#
loop_
_entity_poly.entity_id
_entity_poly.type
_entity_poly.pdbx_seq_one_letter_code
_entity_poly.pdbx_strand_id
1 'polypeptide(L)'
;MYVMHNSEYPLSCFALFENGPCLIADTNFDVLMVKLKGFFQSAKASKIETRSTCYQYCDFLVKEGTVTMGPSAHGISVEAEYGPCVVASDCWSLLLEFLQSFLGSHTPGPPTVFGNSHDAVYGPADTMIQYMELFNKI
;
A
#
# COMPACT_ATOMS: atom_id res chain seq x y z
N MET A 1 -6.23 -10.67 -9.60
CA MET A 1 -5.11 -10.92 -8.67
C MET A 1 -3.99 -9.97 -9.02
N TYR A 2 -3.49 -9.22 -8.04
CA TYR A 2 -2.39 -8.29 -8.18
C TYR A 2 -1.18 -8.87 -7.45
N VAL A 3 -0.03 -8.94 -8.11
CA VAL A 3 1.23 -9.28 -7.46
C VAL A 3 1.99 -7.98 -7.22
N MET A 4 2.20 -7.66 -5.96
CA MET A 4 2.84 -6.42 -5.51
C MET A 4 4.17 -6.73 -4.82
N HIS A 5 5.11 -5.81 -4.96
CA HIS A 5 6.43 -5.88 -4.37
C HIS A 5 6.70 -4.59 -3.59
N ASN A 6 7.23 -4.71 -2.38
CA ASN A 6 7.61 -3.57 -1.54
C ASN A 6 9.11 -3.67 -1.21
N SER A 7 9.84 -2.57 -1.41
CA SER A 7 11.28 -2.49 -1.11
C SER A 7 11.62 -2.71 0.37
N GLU A 8 10.68 -2.51 1.29
CA GLU A 8 10.85 -2.82 2.72
C GLU A 8 10.81 -4.32 3.01
N TYR A 9 10.19 -5.09 2.10
CA TYR A 9 10.07 -6.55 2.18
C TYR A 9 10.62 -7.19 0.90
N PRO A 10 11.92 -7.02 0.59
CA PRO A 10 12.49 -7.36 -0.71
C PRO A 10 12.48 -8.86 -1.03
N LEU A 11 12.30 -9.70 -0.01
CA LEU A 11 12.21 -11.16 -0.13
C LEU A 11 10.76 -11.66 -0.22
N SER A 12 9.79 -10.76 -0.22
CA SER A 12 8.36 -11.09 -0.23
C SER A 12 7.66 -10.48 -1.43
N CYS A 13 6.68 -11.20 -1.95
CA CYS A 13 5.67 -10.68 -2.85
C CYS A 13 4.29 -10.85 -2.18
N PHE A 14 3.41 -9.90 -2.47
CA PHE A 14 2.06 -9.86 -1.94
C PHE A 14 1.08 -10.10 -3.08
N ALA A 15 0.38 -11.23 -3.05
CA ALA A 15 -0.65 -11.57 -4.01
C ALA A 15 -2.03 -11.20 -3.43
N LEU A 16 -2.61 -10.13 -3.96
CA LEU A 16 -3.92 -9.61 -3.55
C LEU A 16 -5.01 -10.08 -4.52
N PHE A 17 -6.12 -10.56 -3.97
CA PHE A 17 -7.35 -10.83 -4.72
C PHE A 17 -8.37 -9.74 -4.44
N GLU A 18 -9.16 -9.36 -5.44
CA GLU A 18 -10.29 -8.47 -5.21
C GLU A 18 -11.24 -9.10 -4.17
N ASN A 19 -11.45 -8.41 -3.05
CA ASN A 19 -12.26 -8.90 -1.92
C ASN A 19 -11.80 -10.24 -1.31
N GLY A 20 -10.56 -10.64 -1.52
CA GLY A 20 -9.98 -11.89 -1.01
C GLY A 20 -8.80 -11.65 -0.06
N PRO A 21 -8.25 -12.72 0.53
CA PRO A 21 -7.11 -12.60 1.42
C PRO A 21 -5.86 -12.12 0.66
N CYS A 22 -5.00 -11.39 1.37
CA CYS A 22 -3.62 -11.15 0.93
C CYS A 22 -2.79 -12.41 1.19
N LEU A 23 -2.18 -12.97 0.14
CA LEU A 23 -1.21 -14.07 0.28
C LEU A 23 0.20 -13.49 0.22
N ILE A 24 1.05 -13.90 1.16
CA ILE A 24 2.45 -13.51 1.21
C ILE A 24 3.27 -14.73 0.79
N ALA A 25 4.12 -14.56 -0.22
CA ALA A 25 5.00 -15.60 -0.73
C ALA A 25 6.41 -15.04 -0.96
N ASP A 26 7.38 -15.92 -1.20
CA ASP A 26 8.71 -15.52 -1.63
C ASP A 26 8.72 -15.08 -3.11
N THR A 27 9.85 -14.52 -3.56
CA THR A 27 10.01 -14.00 -4.92
C THR A 27 10.00 -15.07 -6.01
N ASN A 28 10.10 -16.37 -5.69
CA ASN A 28 9.91 -17.44 -6.66
C ASN A 28 8.44 -17.58 -7.10
N PHE A 29 7.50 -16.94 -6.39
CA PHE A 29 6.11 -16.87 -6.83
C PHE A 29 5.97 -16.22 -8.22
N ASP A 30 6.81 -15.24 -8.57
CA ASP A 30 6.83 -14.65 -9.91
C ASP A 30 7.12 -15.69 -11.00
N VAL A 31 8.02 -16.64 -10.71
CA VAL A 31 8.33 -17.77 -11.61
C VAL A 31 7.13 -18.70 -11.76
N LEU A 32 6.42 -18.96 -10.66
CA LEU A 32 5.17 -19.74 -10.69
C LEU A 32 4.12 -19.03 -11.56
N MET A 33 3.98 -17.71 -11.44
CA MET A 33 3.02 -16.93 -12.22
C MET A 33 3.29 -16.99 -13.73
N VAL A 34 4.55 -17.03 -14.14
CA VAL A 34 4.92 -17.25 -15.55
C VAL A 34 4.44 -18.62 -16.04
N LYS A 35 4.58 -19.67 -15.21
CA LYS A 35 4.10 -21.02 -15.55
C LYS A 35 2.57 -21.11 -15.59
N LEU A 36 1.88 -20.28 -14.82
CA LEU A 36 0.41 -20.22 -14.74
C LEU A 36 -0.23 -19.20 -15.69
N LYS A 37 0.53 -18.63 -16.64
CA LYS A 37 0.04 -17.62 -17.61
C LYS A 37 -1.21 -18.04 -18.42
N GLY A 38 -1.44 -19.35 -18.57
CA GLY A 38 -2.66 -19.86 -19.21
C GLY A 38 -3.95 -19.69 -18.38
N PHE A 39 -3.82 -19.55 -17.07
CA PHE A 39 -4.94 -19.39 -16.13
C PHE A 39 -5.09 -17.94 -15.64
N PHE A 40 -3.97 -17.24 -15.50
CA PHE A 40 -3.94 -15.82 -15.10
C PHE A 40 -3.48 -14.98 -16.27
N GLN A 41 -4.42 -14.22 -16.85
CA GLN A 41 -4.05 -13.22 -17.84
C GLN A 41 -3.39 -12.04 -17.12
N SER A 42 -2.18 -11.68 -17.54
CA SER A 42 -1.60 -10.40 -17.15
C SER A 42 -2.56 -9.30 -17.61
N ALA A 43 -2.96 -8.41 -16.70
CA ALA A 43 -3.69 -7.22 -17.10
C ALA A 43 -2.88 -6.50 -18.19
N LYS A 44 -3.55 -6.01 -19.24
CA LYS A 44 -2.91 -5.21 -20.29
C LYS A 44 -2.44 -3.83 -19.78
N ALA A 45 -2.74 -3.51 -18.52
CA ALA A 45 -2.30 -2.30 -17.86
C ALA A 45 -0.78 -2.29 -17.69
N SER A 46 -0.18 -1.14 -17.94
CA SER A 46 1.24 -0.88 -17.69
C SER A 46 1.55 -1.11 -16.22
N LYS A 47 2.76 -1.62 -15.92
CA LYS A 47 3.26 -1.72 -14.54
C LYS A 47 3.08 -0.38 -13.83
N ILE A 48 2.35 -0.39 -12.72
CA ILE A 48 2.23 0.77 -11.82
C ILE A 48 3.32 0.64 -10.76
N GLU A 49 4.04 1.73 -10.50
CA GLU A 49 5.03 1.80 -9.43
C GLU A 49 4.98 3.16 -8.74
N THR A 50 5.26 3.15 -7.45
CA THR A 50 5.46 4.36 -6.65
C THR A 50 6.91 4.40 -6.20
N ARG A 51 7.60 5.51 -6.45
CA ARG A 51 8.96 5.77 -5.96
C ARG A 51 8.90 6.88 -4.93
N SER A 52 9.19 6.53 -3.68
CA SER A 52 9.02 7.45 -2.56
C SER A 52 10.33 7.80 -1.87
N THR A 53 10.40 9.01 -1.34
CA THR A 53 11.40 9.42 -0.36
C THR A 53 10.77 9.29 1.03
N CYS A 54 11.48 8.66 1.98
CA CYS A 54 11.04 8.51 3.36
C CYS A 54 11.64 9.61 4.24
N TYR A 55 10.80 10.25 5.04
CA TYR A 55 11.13 11.28 6.02
C TYR A 55 10.68 10.83 7.40
N GLN A 56 11.44 11.20 8.42
CA GLN A 56 11.07 10.97 9.81
C GLN A 56 10.89 12.31 10.52
N TYR A 57 9.77 12.47 11.21
CA TYR A 57 9.48 13.62 12.06
C TYR A 57 8.96 13.12 13.41
N CYS A 58 9.81 13.23 14.44
CA CYS A 58 9.54 12.63 15.76
C CYS A 58 9.15 11.15 15.61
N ASP A 59 7.93 10.81 16.02
CA ASP A 59 7.36 9.47 16.02
C ASP A 59 6.66 9.09 14.70
N PHE A 60 6.66 10.00 13.72
CA PHE A 60 6.02 9.80 12.42
C PHE A 60 7.04 9.49 11.34
N LEU A 61 6.70 8.53 10.48
CA LEU A 61 7.35 8.31 9.19
C LEU A 61 6.40 8.77 8.08
N VAL A 62 6.93 9.51 7.12
CA VAL A 62 6.18 9.99 5.95
C VAL A 62 6.91 9.58 4.69
N LYS A 63 6.23 8.92 3.77
CA LYS A 63 6.76 8.64 2.44
C LYS A 63 5.96 9.43 1.42
N GLU A 64 6.64 10.30 0.69
CA GLU A 64 6.08 11.01 -0.45
C GLU A 64 6.68 10.43 -1.72
N GLY A 65 5.83 9.99 -2.67
CA GLY A 65 6.30 9.36 -3.89
C GLY A 65 5.46 9.67 -5.11
N THR A 66 6.10 9.69 -6.28
CA THR A 66 5.40 9.83 -7.56
C THR A 66 4.86 8.47 -7.99
N VAL A 67 3.57 8.41 -8.31
CA VAL A 67 2.95 7.23 -8.91
C VAL A 67 3.12 7.29 -10.42
N THR A 68 3.68 6.24 -10.99
CA THR A 68 3.94 6.12 -12.42
C THR A 68 3.30 4.85 -12.98
N MET A 69 2.80 4.93 -14.21
CA MET A 69 2.27 3.79 -14.96
C MET A 69 3.05 3.68 -16.27
N GLY A 70 4.00 2.73 -16.32
CA GLY A 70 5.03 2.73 -17.35
C GLY A 70 5.89 4.01 -17.28
N PRO A 71 6.12 4.74 -18.38
CA PRO A 71 6.93 5.96 -18.37
C PRO A 71 6.18 7.21 -17.90
N SER A 72 4.86 7.14 -17.70
CA SER A 72 4.01 8.30 -17.43
C SER A 72 3.80 8.50 -15.93
N ALA A 73 3.90 9.74 -15.45
CA ALA A 73 3.52 10.12 -14.08
C ALA A 73 2.00 10.40 -14.01
N HIS A 74 1.35 9.87 -12.98
CA HIS A 74 -0.10 9.96 -12.78
C HIS A 74 -0.50 10.72 -11.51
N GLY A 75 0.41 10.89 -10.54
CA GLY A 75 0.10 11.64 -9.33
C GLY A 75 1.15 11.48 -8.23
N ILE A 76 0.80 11.96 -7.05
CA ILE A 76 1.59 11.87 -5.83
C ILE A 76 0.87 10.94 -4.85
N SER A 77 1.62 10.07 -4.21
CA SER A 77 1.21 9.25 -3.08
C SER A 77 1.87 9.78 -1.82
N VAL A 78 1.12 9.76 -0.72
CA VAL A 78 1.60 10.10 0.61
C VAL A 78 1.20 8.97 1.55
N GLU A 79 2.20 8.37 2.20
CA GLU A 79 2.03 7.36 3.24
C GLU A 79 2.48 7.99 4.56
N ALA A 80 1.69 7.81 5.62
CA ALA A 80 2.04 8.26 6.96
C ALA A 80 1.88 7.10 7.94
N GLU A 81 2.88 6.92 8.78
CA GLU A 81 2.93 5.89 9.82
C GLU A 81 3.24 6.57 11.17
N TYR A 82 2.55 6.11 12.23
CA TYR A 82 2.82 6.51 13.60
C TYR A 82 3.44 5.32 14.33
N GLY A 83 4.77 5.34 14.49
CA GLY A 83 5.54 4.20 15.00
C GLY A 83 5.12 3.66 16.38
N PRO A 84 4.68 4.49 17.36
CA PRO A 84 4.33 4.00 18.69
C PRO A 84 3.05 3.17 18.79
N CYS A 85 2.18 3.10 17.77
CA CYS A 85 0.93 2.34 17.83
C CYS A 85 0.78 1.39 16.64
N VAL A 86 0.65 0.09 16.92
CA VAL A 86 0.42 -0.95 15.90
C VAL A 86 -1.06 -1.17 15.59
N VAL A 87 -1.97 -0.63 16.42
CA VAL A 87 -3.41 -0.66 16.19
C VAL A 87 -3.79 0.65 15.52
N ALA A 88 -3.77 0.66 14.19
CA ALA A 88 -3.90 1.89 13.41
C ALA A 88 -5.23 2.63 13.63
N SER A 89 -6.29 1.92 14.00
CA SER A 89 -7.59 2.53 14.36
C SER A 89 -7.50 3.42 15.60
N ASP A 90 -6.67 3.06 16.59
CA ASP A 90 -6.55 3.77 17.86
C ASP A 90 -5.81 5.11 17.70
N CYS A 91 -4.89 5.18 16.72
CA CYS A 91 -4.12 6.38 16.43
C CYS A 91 -4.63 7.15 15.20
N TRP A 92 -5.75 6.74 14.57
CA TRP A 92 -6.24 7.35 13.33
C TRP A 92 -6.48 8.86 13.45
N SER A 93 -7.11 9.33 14.54
CA SER A 93 -7.36 10.76 14.74
C SER A 93 -6.07 11.58 14.77
N LEU A 94 -5.01 11.02 15.38
CA LEU A 94 -3.69 11.65 15.44
C LEU A 94 -3.01 11.66 14.07
N LEU A 95 -3.06 10.53 13.34
CA LEU A 95 -2.58 10.44 11.96
C LEU A 95 -3.29 11.45 11.04
N LEU A 96 -4.61 11.59 11.20
CA LEU A 96 -5.42 12.52 10.41
C LEU A 96 -5.03 13.97 10.70
N GLU A 97 -4.90 14.37 11.97
CA GLU A 97 -4.44 15.71 12.35
C GLU A 97 -3.05 16.01 11.78
N PHE A 98 -2.13 15.05 11.88
CA PHE A 98 -0.80 15.16 11.32
C PHE A 98 -0.83 15.36 9.79
N LEU A 99 -1.60 14.55 9.06
CA LEU A 99 -1.80 14.71 7.61
C LEU A 99 -2.42 16.05 7.24
N GLN A 100 -3.40 16.54 8.02
CA GLN A 100 -4.07 17.82 7.77
C GLN A 100 -3.11 19.01 7.84
N SER A 101 -2.04 18.91 8.65
CA SER A 101 -1.06 20.00 8.79
C SER A 101 -0.34 20.35 7.49
N PHE A 102 -0.25 19.43 6.52
CA PHE A 102 0.42 19.64 5.24
C PHE A 102 -0.42 19.29 3.99
N LEU A 103 -1.48 18.48 4.12
CA LEU A 103 -2.43 18.20 3.02
C LEU A 103 -3.66 19.12 3.04
N GLY A 104 -3.88 19.87 4.12
CA GLY A 104 -5.04 20.74 4.27
C GLY A 104 -6.36 19.97 4.14
N SER A 105 -7.24 20.40 3.24
CA SER A 105 -8.55 19.77 3.02
C SER A 105 -8.53 18.49 2.17
N HIS A 106 -7.36 18.03 1.73
CA HIS A 106 -7.22 16.85 0.86
C HIS A 106 -6.97 15.54 1.64
N THR A 107 -7.17 15.55 2.96
CA THR A 107 -6.97 14.34 3.77
C THR A 107 -8.02 13.26 3.51
N PRO A 108 -7.63 11.98 3.49
CA PRO A 108 -8.56 10.88 3.26
C PRO A 108 -9.46 10.62 4.46
N GLY A 109 -10.55 9.86 4.24
CA GLY A 109 -11.31 9.23 5.32
C GLY A 109 -10.57 8.01 5.89
N PRO A 110 -11.10 7.37 6.95
CA PRO A 110 -10.51 6.18 7.55
C PRO A 110 -10.29 5.07 6.50
N PRO A 111 -9.07 4.49 6.40
CA PRO A 111 -8.79 3.35 5.55
C PRO A 111 -9.73 2.17 5.81
N THR A 112 -10.10 1.46 4.75
CA THR A 112 -10.98 0.28 4.79
C THR A 112 -10.38 -0.87 5.60
N VAL A 113 -9.04 -0.98 5.60
CA VAL A 113 -8.26 -1.96 6.35
C VAL A 113 -8.40 -1.84 7.86
N PHE A 114 -8.94 -0.72 8.36
CA PHE A 114 -9.25 -0.55 9.79
C PHE A 114 -10.54 -1.28 10.22
N GLY A 115 -11.18 -2.03 9.31
CA GLY A 115 -12.51 -2.62 9.49
C GLY A 115 -12.63 -3.79 10.49
N ASN A 116 -13.78 -3.80 11.18
CA ASN A 116 -14.45 -4.77 12.06
C ASN A 116 -13.74 -5.37 13.28
N SER A 117 -12.41 -5.32 13.39
CA SER A 117 -11.71 -5.80 14.58
C SER A 117 -11.00 -4.64 15.26
N HIS A 118 -11.57 -4.17 16.38
CA HIS A 118 -11.04 -3.06 17.17
C HIS A 118 -9.58 -3.27 17.63
N ASP A 119 -9.12 -4.51 17.71
CA ASP A 119 -7.77 -4.87 18.16
C ASP A 119 -6.90 -5.44 17.03
N ALA A 120 -7.23 -5.18 15.76
CA ALA A 120 -6.42 -5.69 14.64
C ALA A 120 -5.05 -5.02 14.60
N VAL A 121 -4.00 -5.84 14.69
CA VAL A 121 -2.62 -5.40 14.48
C VAL A 121 -2.43 -5.08 13.00
N TYR A 122 -2.06 -3.84 12.71
CA TYR A 122 -1.72 -3.39 11.38
C TYR A 122 -0.40 -4.03 10.92
N GLY A 123 -0.39 -4.53 9.70
CA GLY A 123 0.77 -5.22 9.12
C GLY A 123 1.03 -4.87 7.66
N PRO A 124 2.06 -5.50 7.06
CA PRO A 124 2.50 -5.18 5.71
C PRO A 124 1.43 -5.43 4.64
N ALA A 125 0.58 -6.44 4.86
CA ALA A 125 -0.54 -6.76 3.97
C ALA A 125 -1.56 -5.61 3.90
N ASP A 126 -1.81 -4.92 5.00
CA ASP A 126 -2.74 -3.78 5.05
C ASP A 126 -2.21 -2.61 4.22
N THR A 127 -0.90 -2.35 4.29
CA THR A 127 -0.25 -1.35 3.42
C THR A 127 -0.42 -1.71 1.95
N MET A 128 -0.23 -2.98 1.57
CA MET A 128 -0.42 -3.41 0.18
C MET A 128 -1.86 -3.26 -0.28
N ILE A 129 -2.84 -3.54 0.59
CA ILE A 129 -4.26 -3.29 0.29
C ILE A 129 -4.51 -1.80 0.05
N GLN A 130 -3.99 -0.91 0.91
CA GLN A 130 -4.12 0.53 0.72
C GLN A 130 -3.50 1.01 -0.60
N TYR A 131 -2.33 0.50 -1.00
CA TYR A 131 -1.73 0.81 -2.30
C TYR A 131 -2.57 0.27 -3.47
N MET A 132 -3.13 -0.93 -3.36
CA MET A 132 -4.03 -1.47 -4.38
C MET A 132 -5.27 -0.57 -4.55
N GLU A 133 -5.87 -0.12 -3.45
CA GLU A 133 -7.00 0.82 -3.48
C GLU A 133 -6.62 2.18 -4.08
N LEU A 134 -5.41 2.68 -3.78
CA LEU A 134 -4.88 3.90 -4.38
C LEU A 134 -4.70 3.73 -5.89
N PHE A 135 -4.08 2.64 -6.33
CA PHE A 135 -3.81 2.38 -7.75
C PHE A 135 -5.08 2.14 -8.56
N ASN A 136 -6.13 1.58 -7.96
CA ASN A 136 -7.43 1.42 -8.62
C ASN A 136 -8.17 2.75 -8.85
N LYS A 137 -7.71 3.87 -8.28
CA LYS A 137 -8.25 5.22 -8.52
C LYS A 137 -7.53 5.97 -9.65
N ILE A 138 -6.47 5.39 -10.22
CA ILE A 138 -5.63 5.96 -11.29
C ILE A 138 -6.09 5.39 -12.64
#